data_AF-A0A392TGF1-F1
#
_entry.id   AF-A0A392TGF1-F1
#
_cell.length_a   1.000
_cell.length_b   1.000
_cell.length_c   1.000
_cell.angle_alpha   90.00
_cell.angle_beta   90.00
_cell.angle_gamma   90.00
#
_symmetry.space_group_name_H-M   'P 1'
#
loop_
_entity.id
_entity.type
_entity.pdbx_description
1 polymer ?
#
loop_
_entity_poly.entity_id
_entity_poly.type
_entity_poly.pdbx_seq_one_letter_code
_entity_poly.pdbx_strand_id
1 'polypeptide(L)'
;MQDKKPIAYFSKALGVRNLTKSVYEKELMAVVLAIQHWRPYLLGRKFTVSSDQKSLKQLLQQRMITADQQNWAAKLSGYDFD
;
A
#
# COMPACT_ATOMS: atom_id res chain seq x y z
N MET A 1 -1.94 -15.61 -8.38
CA MET A 1 -1.03 -16.69 -7.97
C MET A 1 -0.95 -17.69 -9.10
N GLN A 2 0.24 -18.11 -9.50
CA GLN A 2 0.42 -19.26 -10.38
C GLN A 2 0.68 -20.46 -9.45
N ASP A 3 -0.29 -21.36 -9.31
CA ASP A 3 -0.17 -22.56 -8.45
C ASP A 3 0.20 -22.28 -6.98
N LYS A 4 -0.44 -21.28 -6.37
CA LYS A 4 -0.14 -20.79 -5.00
C LYS A 4 1.29 -20.29 -4.78
N LYS A 5 2.07 -20.10 -5.84
CA LYS A 5 3.43 -19.54 -5.78
C LYS A 5 3.42 -18.03 -6.02
N PRO A 6 4.34 -17.29 -5.39
CA PRO A 6 4.56 -15.88 -5.67
C PRO A 6 5.02 -15.70 -7.11
N ILE A 7 4.44 -14.71 -7.79
CA ILE A 7 4.75 -14.40 -9.19
C ILE A 7 5.99 -13.50 -9.27
N ALA A 8 6.07 -12.54 -8.36
CA ALA A 8 7.19 -11.62 -8.24
C ALA A 8 7.27 -11.06 -6.82
N TYR A 9 8.46 -10.56 -6.46
CA TYR A 9 8.73 -9.88 -5.21
C TYR A 9 9.13 -8.43 -5.50
N PHE A 10 8.73 -7.53 -4.62
CA PHE A 10 9.13 -6.13 -4.68
C PHE A 10 9.57 -5.69 -3.28
N SER A 11 10.72 -5.03 -3.19
CA SER A 11 11.22 -4.43 -1.96
C SER A 11 11.82 -3.06 -2.25
N LYS A 12 11.66 -2.13 -1.31
CA LYS A 12 12.21 -0.78 -1.44
C LYS A 12 12.65 -0.27 -0.07
N ALA A 13 13.90 0.19 0.01
CA ALA A 13 14.43 0.80 1.22
C ALA A 13 13.71 2.13 1.52
N LEU A 14 13.34 2.32 2.78
CA LEU A 14 12.81 3.58 3.28
C LEU A 14 13.96 4.55 3.53
N GLY A 15 13.85 5.79 3.02
CA GLY A 15 14.82 6.84 3.30
C GLY A 15 14.87 7.22 4.79
N VAL A 16 15.96 7.86 5.21
CA VAL A 16 16.25 8.18 6.63
C VAL A 16 15.09 8.91 7.33
N ARG A 17 14.41 9.84 6.65
CA ARG A 17 13.25 10.56 7.18
C ARG A 17 12.00 9.69 7.39
N ASN A 18 11.88 8.59 6.65
CA ASN A 18 10.76 7.67 6.75
C ASN A 18 11.05 6.54 7.76
N LEU A 19 12.31 6.35 8.14
CA LEU A 19 12.70 5.40 9.19
C LEU A 19 12.25 5.84 10.59
N THR A 20 12.06 7.14 10.82
CA THR A 20 11.54 7.66 12.10
C THR A 20 10.01 7.61 12.19
N LYS A 21 9.31 7.26 11.11
CA LYS A 21 7.85 7.15 11.10
C LYS A 21 7.36 5.95 11.90
N SER A 22 6.09 6.00 12.29
CA SER A 22 5.43 4.88 12.99
C SER A 22 5.41 3.62 12.14
N VAL A 23 5.28 2.44 12.76
CA VAL A 23 5.17 1.16 12.05
C VAL A 23 3.99 1.19 11.07
N TYR A 24 2.85 1.73 11.50
CA TYR A 24 1.68 1.92 10.64
C TYR A 24 1.98 2.73 9.37
N GLU A 25 2.66 3.88 9.49
CA GLU A 25 3.00 4.70 8.33
C GLU A 25 3.97 3.98 7.39
N LYS A 26 4.92 3.21 7.94
CA LYS A 26 5.87 2.43 7.14
C LYS A 26 5.16 1.35 6.33
N GLU A 27 4.26 0.61 6.96
CA GLU A 27 3.43 -0.40 6.29
C GLU A 27 2.55 0.24 5.21
N LEU A 28 1.92 1.38 5.50
CA LEU A 28 1.12 2.11 4.53
C LEU A 28 1.96 2.54 3.32
N MET A 29 3.15 3.09 3.57
CA MET A 29 4.09 3.45 2.51
C MET A 29 4.48 2.23 1.66
N ALA A 30 4.75 1.09 2.29
CA ALA A 30 5.09 -0.14 1.59
C ALA A 30 3.96 -0.58 0.64
N VAL A 31 2.71 -0.54 1.10
CA VAL A 31 1.52 -0.86 0.27
C VAL A 31 1.38 0.10 -0.90
N VAL A 32 1.45 1.41 -0.65
CA VAL A 32 1.33 2.43 -1.71
C VAL A 32 2.44 2.24 -2.76
N LEU A 33 3.67 2.01 -2.32
CA LEU A 33 4.81 1.78 -3.21
C LEU A 33 4.65 0.51 -4.04
N ALA A 34 4.16 -0.58 -3.43
CA ALA A 34 3.87 -1.82 -4.14
C ALA A 34 2.78 -1.63 -5.20
N ILE A 35 1.68 -0.97 -4.86
CA ILE A 35 0.59 -0.70 -5.81
C ILE A 35 1.08 0.19 -6.96
N GLN A 36 1.89 1.21 -6.68
CA GLN A 36 2.47 2.05 -7.71
C GLN A 36 3.42 1.28 -8.63
N HIS A 37 4.26 0.40 -8.06
CA HIS A 37 5.18 -0.43 -8.83
C HIS A 37 4.43 -1.39 -9.77
N TRP A 38 3.37 -2.01 -9.27
CA TRP A 38 2.54 -2.96 -10.03
C TRP A 38 1.36 -2.29 -10.76
N ARG A 39 1.32 -0.95 -10.86
CA ARG A 39 0.24 -0.20 -11.51
C ARG A 39 -0.16 -0.76 -12.88
N PRO A 40 0.77 -1.09 -13.81
CA PRO A 40 0.40 -1.63 -15.12
C PRO A 40 -0.39 -2.94 -15.05
N TYR A 41 -0.28 -3.70 -13.95
CA TYR A 41 -0.94 -4.98 -13.74
C TYR A 41 -2.21 -4.88 -12.89
N LEU A 42 -2.27 -3.89 -11.99
CA LEU A 42 -3.35 -3.71 -11.02
C LEU A 42 -4.44 -2.74 -11.50
N LEU A 43 -4.10 -1.80 -12.39
CA LEU A 43 -5.06 -0.80 -12.85
C LEU A 43 -6.24 -1.46 -13.59
N GLY A 44 -7.46 -1.12 -13.19
CA GLY A 44 -8.68 -1.67 -13.79
C GLY A 44 -9.00 -3.12 -13.39
N ARG A 45 -8.31 -3.68 -12.39
CA ARG A 45 -8.56 -5.01 -11.85
C ARG A 45 -8.79 -4.96 -10.35
N LYS A 46 -9.62 -5.86 -9.84
CA LYS A 46 -9.76 -6.12 -8.41
C LYS A 46 -8.59 -6.94 -7.90
N PHE A 47 -8.03 -6.56 -6.75
CA PHE A 47 -6.97 -7.32 -6.08
C PHE A 47 -7.12 -7.26 -4.56
N THR A 48 -6.47 -8.17 -3.85
CA THR A 48 -6.52 -8.21 -2.38
C THR A 48 -5.19 -7.80 -1.80
N VAL A 49 -5.20 -6.89 -0.82
CA VAL A 49 -4.00 -6.47 -0.10
C VAL A 49 -4.01 -7.12 1.28
N SER A 50 -3.12 -8.08 1.49
CA SER A 50 -2.91 -8.69 2.80
C SER A 50 -1.74 -8.04 3.52
N SER A 51 -2.03 -7.37 4.64
CA SER A 51 -1.03 -6.87 5.59
C SER A 51 -1.33 -7.45 6.97
N ASP A 52 -0.29 -7.71 7.75
CA ASP A 52 -0.34 -8.12 9.15
C ASP A 52 -0.85 -7.00 10.07
N GLN A 53 -0.76 -5.75 9.64
CA GLN A 53 -1.25 -4.59 10.37
C GLN A 53 -2.77 -4.46 10.26
N LYS A 54 -3.51 -4.87 11.30
CA LYS A 54 -4.98 -4.75 11.37
C LYS A 54 -5.50 -3.33 11.11
N SER A 55 -4.75 -2.30 11.54
CA SER A 55 -5.11 -0.90 11.32
C SER A 55 -5.20 -0.54 9.84
N LEU A 56 -4.48 -1.25 8.96
CA LEU A 56 -4.46 -1.00 7.52
C LEU A 56 -5.68 -1.58 6.79
N LYS A 57 -6.40 -2.54 7.38
CA LYS A 57 -7.66 -3.04 6.82
C LYS A 57 -8.73 -1.97 6.69
N GLN A 58 -8.62 -0.93 7.52
CA GLN A 58 -9.54 0.20 7.55
C GLN A 58 -8.94 1.40 6.82
N LEU A 59 -7.91 1.22 5.98
CA LEU A 59 -7.19 2.33 5.36
C LEU A 59 -8.09 3.31 4.59
N LEU A 60 -9.09 2.78 3.86
CA LEU A 60 -10.09 3.58 3.14
C LEU A 60 -11.11 4.27 4.07
N GLN A 61 -11.31 3.72 5.27
CA GLN A 61 -12.25 4.24 6.28
C GLN A 61 -11.56 5.15 7.31
N GLN A 62 -10.24 5.07 7.42
CA GLN A 62 -9.45 5.87 8.34
C GLN A 62 -9.36 7.31 7.84
N ARG A 63 -9.71 8.23 8.73
CA ARG A 63 -9.59 9.66 8.50
C ARG A 63 -8.10 10.00 8.37
N MET A 64 -7.63 10.24 7.15
CA MET A 64 -6.23 10.56 6.89
C MET A 64 -5.92 11.96 7.46
N ILE A 65 -5.12 11.99 8.53
CA ILE A 65 -4.93 13.19 9.36
C ILE A 65 -3.80 14.07 8.81
N THR A 66 -2.80 13.47 8.16
CA THR A 66 -1.64 14.19 7.62
C THR A 66 -1.71 14.38 6.11
N ALA A 67 -1.10 15.47 5.62
CA ALA A 67 -1.04 15.78 4.19
C ALA A 67 -0.36 14.66 3.37
N ASP A 68 0.68 14.02 3.92
CA ASP A 68 1.34 12.86 3.31
C ASP A 68 0.35 11.71 3.09
N GLN A 69 -0.44 11.39 4.13
CA GLN A 69 -1.45 10.34 4.07
C GLN A 69 -2.51 10.69 3.02
N GLN A 70 -3.04 11.92 3.03
CA GLN A 70 -4.03 12.36 2.04
C GLN A 70 -3.52 12.23 0.59
N ASN A 71 -2.25 12.58 0.34
CA ASN A 71 -1.62 12.40 -0.96
C ASN A 71 -1.52 10.90 -1.35
N TRP A 72 -1.25 10.02 -0.39
CA TRP A 72 -1.26 8.58 -0.61
C TRP A 72 -2.66 8.02 -0.84
N ALA A 73 -3.67 8.48 -0.10
CA ALA A 73 -5.07 8.14 -0.37
C ALA A 73 -5.49 8.53 -1.79
N ALA A 74 -5.15 9.74 -2.23
CA ALA A 74 -5.46 10.19 -3.58
C ALA A 74 -4.84 9.27 -4.64
N LYS A 75 -3.63 8.76 -4.40
CA LYS A 75 -2.98 7.76 -5.27
C LYS A 75 -3.71 6.41 -5.25
N LEU A 76 -4.30 6.02 -4.13
CA LEU A 76 -5.02 4.76 -3.97
C LEU A 76 -6.47 4.81 -4.46
N SER A 77 -7.07 6.00 -4.55
CA SER A 77 -8.49 6.19 -4.92
C SER A 77 -8.86 5.65 -6.30
N GLY A 78 -7.91 5.40 -7.19
CA GLY A 78 -8.14 4.84 -8.52
C GLY A 78 -8.01 3.31 -8.60
N TYR A 79 -7.79 2.64 -7.47
CA TYR A 79 -7.63 1.20 -7.40
C TYR A 79 -8.79 0.56 -6.65
N ASP A 80 -9.18 -0.63 -7.10
CA ASP A 80 -10.25 -1.43 -6.51
C ASP A 80 -9.59 -2.60 -5.75
N PHE A 81 -9.50 -2.50 -4.43
CA PHE A 81 -8.84 -3.49 -3.59
C PHE A 81 -9.61 -3.82 -2.32
N ASP A 82 -9.52 -5.10 -1.91
CA ASP A 82 -10.11 -5.68 -0.69
C ASP A 82 -9.05 -5.98 0.39
#